data_AF-A0A520N0K4-F1
#
_entry.id   AF-A0A520N0K4-F1
#
_cell.length_a   1.000
_cell.length_b   1.000
_cell.length_c   1.000
_cell.angle_alpha   90.00
_cell.angle_beta   90.00
_cell.angle_gamma   90.00
#
_symmetry.space_group_name_H-M   'P 1'
#
loop_
_entity.id
_entity.type
_entity.pdbx_description
1 polymer ?
#
loop_
_entity_poly.entity_id
_entity_poly.type
_entity_poly.pdbx_seq_one_letter_code
_entity_poly.pdbx_strand_id
1 'polypeptide(L)'
;MNRVLLFLSLLIVLSLTTIYLLPISGLISYFDKNNDISYSSAEGNVIAGKINLLKYKSLIIDEVSYSNNFSLSEVKSSMKFSGAVQGEGIIKYRYDDNFFEISDSNFNFVFNNNIIGKILMNIKTVSEIKINHLSCLSGRAIGTIKNPLNDELVEINLECLNDQIIIFQTLDRDKINLGRIESNNTNVKLILSLDNLIQDLPFYLNDEIELKLFR
;
A
#
# COMPACT_ATOMS: atom_id res chain seq x y z
N MET A 1 32.78 -37.72 -11.10
CA MET A 1 31.66 -37.21 -10.30
C MET A 1 31.83 -35.75 -9.87
N ASN A 2 32.93 -35.34 -9.22
CA ASN A 2 33.10 -33.96 -8.75
C ASN A 2 32.93 -32.85 -9.80
N ARG A 3 33.42 -33.03 -11.04
CA ARG A 3 33.29 -32.01 -12.10
C ARG A 3 31.84 -31.78 -12.55
N VAL A 4 31.02 -32.84 -12.56
CA VAL A 4 29.60 -32.76 -12.93
C VAL A 4 28.83 -32.04 -11.82
N LEU A 5 29.13 -32.36 -10.55
CA LEU A 5 28.53 -31.68 -9.40
C LEU A 5 28.87 -30.18 -9.38
N LEU A 6 30.13 -29.84 -9.66
CA LEU A 6 30.62 -28.45 -9.73
C LEU A 6 29.95 -27.67 -10.85
N PHE A 7 29.81 -28.29 -12.02
CA PHE A 7 29.11 -27.67 -13.15
C PHE A 7 27.64 -27.45 -12.84
N LEU A 8 26.96 -28.42 -12.22
CA LEU A 8 25.56 -28.30 -11.82
C LEU A 8 25.38 -27.20 -10.76
N SER A 9 26.25 -27.13 -9.75
CA SER A 9 26.21 -26.06 -8.75
C SER A 9 26.44 -24.69 -9.36
N LEU A 10 27.37 -24.58 -10.33
CA LEU A 10 27.63 -23.33 -11.03
C LEU A 10 26.41 -22.88 -11.85
N LEU A 11 25.74 -23.83 -12.51
CA LEU A 11 24.52 -23.58 -13.29
C LEU A 11 23.39 -23.07 -12.39
N ILE A 12 23.20 -23.69 -11.22
CA ILE A 12 22.23 -23.24 -10.21
C ILE A 12 22.56 -21.82 -9.75
N VAL A 13 23.81 -21.54 -9.37
CA VAL A 13 24.24 -20.21 -8.93
C VAL A 13 24.00 -19.17 -10.03
N LEU A 14 24.40 -19.44 -11.28
CA LEU A 14 24.19 -18.54 -12.41
C LEU A 14 22.69 -18.31 -12.71
N SER A 15 21.86 -19.34 -12.58
CA SER A 15 20.41 -19.23 -12.77
C SER A 15 19.75 -18.40 -11.66
N LEU A 16 20.22 -18.53 -10.41
CA LEU A 16 19.72 -17.72 -9.31
C LEU A 16 20.16 -16.27 -9.46
N THR A 17 21.45 -16.02 -9.78
CA THR A 17 21.96 -14.66 -9.93
C THR A 17 21.30 -13.92 -11.10
N THR A 18 21.02 -14.61 -12.21
CA THR A 18 20.31 -13.99 -13.33
C THR A 18 18.93 -13.49 -12.94
N ILE A 19 18.14 -14.24 -12.17
CA ILE A 19 16.81 -13.80 -11.69
C ILE A 19 16.92 -12.50 -10.87
N TYR A 20 17.92 -12.39 -9.98
CA TYR A 20 18.12 -11.18 -9.18
C TYR A 20 18.66 -9.98 -9.96
N LEU A 21 19.32 -10.24 -11.10
CA LEU A 21 19.90 -9.21 -11.97
C LEU A 21 18.99 -8.80 -13.13
N LEU A 22 17.85 -9.47 -13.32
CA LEU A 22 16.89 -9.10 -14.35
C LEU A 22 16.39 -7.67 -14.13
N PRO A 23 16.39 -6.82 -15.18
CA PRO A 23 15.87 -5.48 -15.07
C PRO A 23 14.36 -5.54 -14.78
N ILE A 24 13.90 -4.71 -13.86
CA ILE A 24 12.49 -4.72 -13.44
C ILE A 24 11.53 -4.45 -14.61
N SER A 25 11.95 -3.66 -15.61
CA SER A 25 11.19 -3.41 -16.84
C SER A 25 10.85 -4.69 -17.61
N GLY A 26 11.78 -5.65 -17.67
CA GLY A 26 11.55 -6.95 -18.31
C GLY A 26 10.61 -7.85 -17.51
N LEU A 27 10.60 -7.72 -16.19
CA LEU A 27 9.69 -8.47 -15.33
C LEU A 27 8.27 -7.93 -15.40
N ILE A 28 8.09 -6.61 -15.36
CA ILE A 28 6.78 -5.98 -15.50
C ILE A 28 6.12 -6.41 -16.80
N SER A 29 6.83 -6.32 -17.93
CA SER A 29 6.30 -6.73 -19.24
C SER A 29 5.98 -8.23 -19.32
N TYR A 30 6.75 -9.08 -18.64
CA TYR A 30 6.47 -10.52 -18.58
C TYR A 30 5.20 -10.84 -17.78
N PHE A 31 4.96 -10.14 -16.67
CA PHE A 31 3.79 -10.36 -15.82
C PHE A 31 2.53 -9.64 -16.32
N ASP A 32 2.67 -8.57 -17.11
CA ASP A 32 1.55 -7.82 -17.66
C ASP A 32 0.94 -8.47 -18.90
N LYS A 33 0.26 -9.60 -18.70
CA LYS A 33 -0.35 -10.39 -19.80
C LYS A 33 -1.49 -9.66 -20.53
N ASN A 34 -2.09 -8.65 -19.89
CA ASN A 34 -3.25 -7.94 -20.41
C ASN A 34 -2.93 -6.53 -20.92
N ASN A 35 -1.66 -6.10 -20.87
CA ASN A 35 -1.25 -4.71 -21.11
C ASN A 35 -2.00 -3.70 -20.22
N ASP A 36 -2.31 -4.12 -19.00
CA ASP A 36 -3.00 -3.27 -18.02
C ASP A 36 -2.02 -2.29 -17.34
N ILE A 37 -0.71 -2.55 -17.42
CA ILE A 37 0.36 -1.77 -16.80
C ILE A 37 1.11 -0.96 -17.87
N SER A 38 1.28 0.34 -17.63
CA SER A 38 2.20 1.19 -18.41
C SER A 38 3.07 2.02 -17.48
N TYR A 39 4.26 2.40 -17.93
CA TYR A 39 5.20 3.23 -17.17
C TYR A 39 6.08 4.02 -18.13
N SER A 40 6.61 5.16 -17.71
CA SER A 40 7.53 5.96 -18.56
C SER A 40 8.95 5.42 -18.52
N SER A 41 9.41 4.98 -17.35
CA SER A 41 10.70 4.33 -17.17
C SER A 41 10.69 3.44 -15.93
N ALA A 42 11.51 2.40 -15.95
CA ALA A 42 11.71 1.52 -14.81
C ALA A 42 13.19 1.13 -14.73
N GLU A 43 13.79 1.39 -13.58
CA GLU A 43 15.22 1.25 -13.31
C GLU A 43 15.44 0.28 -12.14
N GLY A 44 16.57 -0.43 -12.16
CA GLY A 44 16.93 -1.41 -11.15
C GLY A 44 16.36 -2.81 -11.42
N ASN A 45 16.20 -3.60 -10.36
CA ASN A 45 15.84 -5.01 -10.39
C ASN A 45 14.85 -5.36 -9.27
N VAL A 46 14.62 -6.64 -9.03
CA VAL A 46 13.69 -7.11 -7.97
C VAL A 46 14.11 -6.73 -6.56
N ILE A 47 15.40 -6.46 -6.31
CA ILE A 47 15.91 -6.10 -4.99
C ILE A 47 15.69 -4.62 -4.73
N ALA A 48 16.06 -3.75 -5.67
CA ALA A 48 15.83 -2.33 -5.52
C ALA A 48 15.61 -1.70 -6.89
N GLY A 49 14.71 -0.73 -6.94
CA GLY A 49 14.37 -0.09 -8.18
C GLY A 49 13.44 1.10 -8.03
N LYS A 50 13.16 1.70 -9.17
CA LYS A 50 12.33 2.88 -9.31
C LYS A 50 11.51 2.77 -10.58
N ILE A 51 10.21 3.02 -10.47
CA ILE A 51 9.26 3.03 -11.59
C ILE A 51 8.63 4.42 -11.64
N ASN A 52 8.74 5.09 -12.79
CA ASN A 52 8.17 6.42 -13.00
C ASN A 52 6.90 6.33 -13.85
N LEU A 53 5.92 7.16 -13.50
CA LEU A 53 4.61 7.27 -14.12
C LEU A 53 3.92 5.92 -14.31
N LEU A 54 3.93 5.09 -13.27
CA LEU A 54 3.27 3.79 -13.27
C LEU A 54 1.76 4.00 -13.37
N LYS A 55 1.16 3.42 -14.40
CA LYS A 55 -0.29 3.35 -14.58
C LYS A 55 -0.74 1.90 -14.59
N TYR A 56 -1.76 1.58 -13.81
CA TYR A 56 -2.46 0.31 -13.85
C TYR A 56 -3.96 0.59 -13.91
N LYS A 57 -4.61 0.36 -15.06
CA LYS A 57 -6.01 0.78 -15.27
C LYS A 57 -6.21 2.28 -14.96
N SER A 58 -7.07 2.64 -13.99
CA SER A 58 -7.30 4.01 -13.50
C SER A 58 -6.46 4.37 -12.26
N LEU A 59 -5.39 3.64 -12.00
CA LEU A 59 -4.40 3.97 -10.97
C LEU A 59 -3.20 4.62 -11.65
N ILE A 60 -2.90 5.88 -11.32
CA ILE A 60 -1.66 6.57 -11.73
C ILE A 60 -0.83 6.91 -10.49
N ILE A 61 0.44 6.49 -10.51
CA ILE A 61 1.47 6.84 -9.51
C ILE A 61 2.65 7.49 -10.23
N ASP A 62 3.04 8.69 -9.79
CA ASP A 62 4.08 9.46 -10.48
C ASP A 62 5.46 8.81 -10.33
N GLU A 63 5.72 8.25 -9.15
CA GLU A 63 6.95 7.52 -8.88
C GLU A 63 6.70 6.48 -7.79
N VAL A 64 7.25 5.27 -7.98
CA VAL A 64 7.39 4.24 -6.95
C VAL A 64 8.88 3.88 -6.85
N SER A 65 9.48 4.13 -5.70
CA SER A 65 10.81 3.65 -5.34
C SER A 65 10.68 2.53 -4.32
N TYR A 66 11.42 1.44 -4.47
CA TYR A 66 11.33 0.29 -3.57
C TYR A 66 12.68 -0.35 -3.27
N SER A 67 12.76 -1.03 -2.13
CA SER A 67 13.85 -1.90 -1.72
C SER A 67 13.29 -3.11 -0.99
N ASN A 68 13.59 -4.30 -1.50
CA ASN A 68 13.06 -5.58 -1.08
C ASN A 68 14.17 -6.40 -0.43
N ASN A 69 13.88 -6.93 0.75
CA ASN A 69 14.67 -7.95 1.41
C ASN A 69 13.88 -9.26 1.38
N PHE A 70 14.43 -10.27 0.71
CA PHE A 70 13.82 -11.58 0.53
C PHE A 70 14.35 -12.54 1.57
N SER A 71 13.44 -13.26 2.22
CA SER A 71 13.76 -14.44 3.01
C SER A 71 13.04 -15.67 2.43
N LEU A 72 13.24 -16.84 3.02
CA LEU A 72 12.61 -18.08 2.56
C LEU A 72 11.08 -18.06 2.67
N SER A 73 10.50 -17.30 3.60
CA SER A 73 9.07 -17.34 3.93
C SER A 73 8.35 -16.00 3.76
N GLU A 74 9.09 -14.91 3.58
CA GLU A 74 8.55 -13.55 3.57
C GLU A 74 9.41 -12.61 2.74
N VAL A 75 8.76 -11.58 2.21
CA VAL A 75 9.39 -10.41 1.58
C VAL A 75 9.13 -9.20 2.46
N LYS A 76 10.19 -8.46 2.77
CA LYS A 76 10.11 -7.16 3.43
C LYS A 76 10.45 -6.07 2.42
N SER A 77 9.47 -5.24 2.08
CA SER A 77 9.62 -4.15 1.11
C SER A 77 9.54 -2.80 1.81
N SER A 78 10.58 -1.99 1.67
CA SER A 78 10.51 -0.55 1.92
C SER A 78 10.06 0.11 0.63
N MET A 79 8.96 0.86 0.66
CA MET A 79 8.38 1.52 -0.50
C MET A 79 8.22 3.01 -0.23
N LYS A 80 8.44 3.81 -1.26
CA LYS A 80 8.13 5.24 -1.28
C LYS A 80 7.43 5.56 -2.59
N PHE A 81 6.32 6.25 -2.51
CA PHE A 81 5.54 6.67 -3.68
C PHE A 81 5.25 8.16 -3.63
N SER A 82 5.15 8.76 -4.80
CA SER A 82 4.80 10.16 -4.98
C SER A 82 3.75 10.35 -6.07
N GLY A 83 3.08 11.49 -6.03
CA GLY A 83 2.05 11.91 -6.97
C GLY A 83 0.86 12.52 -6.24
N ALA A 84 -0.36 12.16 -6.67
CA ALA A 84 -1.59 12.62 -6.02
C ALA A 84 -1.65 12.22 -4.53
N VAL A 85 -1.09 11.06 -4.20
CA VAL A 85 -0.82 10.63 -2.83
C VAL A 85 0.67 10.41 -2.70
N GLN A 86 1.24 10.95 -1.63
CA GLN A 86 2.62 10.67 -1.27
C GLN A 86 2.63 9.76 -0.07
N GLY A 87 3.59 8.85 -0.03
CA GLY A 87 3.76 8.05 1.15
C GLY A 87 5.00 7.20 1.12
N GLU A 88 5.32 6.69 2.30
CA GLU A 88 6.43 5.79 2.49
C GLU A 88 6.07 4.80 3.57
N GLY A 89 6.60 3.59 3.44
CA GLY A 89 6.32 2.57 4.41
C GLY A 89 7.18 1.35 4.25
N ILE A 90 7.16 0.54 5.29
CA ILE A 90 7.72 -0.80 5.29
C ILE A 90 6.54 -1.74 5.31
N ILE A 91 6.50 -2.67 4.36
CA ILE A 91 5.54 -3.75 4.31
C ILE A 91 6.27 -5.07 4.43
N LYS A 92 5.81 -5.96 5.30
CA LYS A 92 6.25 -7.35 5.33
C LYS A 92 5.10 -8.22 4.89
N TYR A 93 5.32 -9.00 3.86
CA TYR A 93 4.29 -9.85 3.29
C TYR A 93 4.77 -11.23 2.88
N ARG A 94 3.83 -12.16 2.86
CA ARG A 94 4.00 -13.48 2.26
C ARG A 94 2.78 -13.81 1.41
N TYR A 95 3.03 -14.61 0.37
CA TYR A 95 1.98 -15.19 -0.44
C TYR A 95 1.77 -16.62 0.06
N ASP A 96 0.62 -16.87 0.67
CA ASP A 96 0.11 -18.22 0.90
C ASP A 96 -0.85 -18.56 -0.25
N ASP A 97 -1.10 -19.85 -0.50
CA ASP A 97 -1.75 -20.35 -1.72
C ASP A 97 -3.12 -19.70 -2.02
N ASN A 98 -3.75 -19.07 -1.02
CA ASN A 98 -5.08 -18.43 -1.14
C ASN A 98 -5.15 -16.97 -0.68
N PHE A 99 -4.10 -16.40 -0.09
CA PHE A 99 -4.17 -15.04 0.46
C PHE A 99 -2.80 -14.36 0.55
N PHE A 100 -2.85 -13.03 0.45
CA PHE A 100 -1.73 -12.14 0.68
C PHE A 100 -1.78 -11.66 2.14
N GLU A 101 -0.73 -11.95 2.90
CA GLU A 101 -0.66 -11.55 4.31
C GLU A 101 0.29 -10.38 4.49
N ILE A 102 -0.15 -9.38 5.26
CA ILE A 102 0.62 -8.19 5.60
C ILE A 102 0.81 -8.16 7.11
N SER A 103 2.05 -8.07 7.57
CA SER A 103 2.41 -7.98 8.98
C SER A 103 3.48 -6.90 9.19
N ASP A 104 3.70 -6.49 10.44
CA ASP A 104 4.77 -5.57 10.87
C ASP A 104 4.99 -4.38 9.93
N SER A 105 3.90 -3.81 9.44
CA SER A 105 3.91 -2.76 8.44
C SER A 105 3.65 -1.41 9.05
N ASN A 106 4.34 -0.39 8.55
CA ASN A 106 4.16 1.00 8.94
C ASN A 106 4.09 1.84 7.66
N PHE A 107 3.09 2.70 7.55
CA PHE A 107 2.87 3.56 6.41
C PHE A 107 2.58 4.99 6.85
N ASN A 108 3.21 5.93 6.17
CA ASN A 108 2.90 7.34 6.22
C ASN A 108 2.25 7.73 4.90
N PHE A 109 1.07 8.33 4.96
CA PHE A 109 0.36 8.85 3.80
C PHE A 109 0.13 10.36 3.95
N VAL A 110 0.26 11.05 2.84
CA VAL A 110 -0.03 12.47 2.70
C VAL A 110 -1.03 12.65 1.58
N PHE A 111 -2.19 13.20 1.93
CA PHE A 111 -3.25 13.54 0.99
C PHE A 111 -3.39 15.05 0.91
N ASN A 112 -3.32 15.58 -0.30
CA ASN A 112 -3.59 16.99 -0.55
C ASN A 112 -4.98 17.11 -1.16
N ASN A 113 -5.88 17.82 -0.47
CA ASN A 113 -7.21 18.14 -0.95
C ASN A 113 -7.38 19.67 -0.98
N ASN A 114 -7.96 20.19 -2.06
CA ASN A 114 -8.10 21.63 -2.26
C ASN A 114 -9.07 22.31 -1.29
N ILE A 115 -9.95 21.53 -0.64
CA ILE A 115 -11.02 22.02 0.23
C ILE A 115 -10.57 22.02 1.68
N ILE A 116 -10.14 20.87 2.19
CA ILE A 116 -9.78 20.69 3.61
C ILE A 116 -8.28 20.82 3.86
N GLY A 117 -7.45 20.93 2.82
CA GLY A 117 -6.01 21.02 2.96
C GLY A 117 -5.33 19.65 3.03
N LYS A 118 -4.27 19.57 3.83
CA LYS A 118 -3.35 18.43 3.87
C LYS A 118 -3.72 17.46 5.00
N ILE A 119 -4.16 16.25 4.66
CA ILE A 119 -4.36 15.17 5.63
C ILE A 119 -3.07 14.34 5.73
N LEU A 120 -2.61 14.14 6.95
CA LEU A 120 -1.51 13.24 7.27
C LEU A 120 -2.05 12.03 7.99
N MET A 121 -1.70 10.83 7.52
CA MET A 121 -2.14 9.57 8.12
C MET A 121 -0.93 8.67 8.35
N ASN A 122 -0.72 8.25 9.59
CA ASN A 122 0.23 7.19 9.94
C ASN A 122 -0.55 5.92 10.31
N ILE A 123 -0.15 4.76 9.78
CA ILE A 123 -0.77 3.48 10.07
C ILE A 123 0.33 2.47 10.41
N LYS A 124 0.15 1.75 11.51
CA LYS A 124 0.95 0.60 11.92
C LYS A 124 0.06 -0.63 12.12
N THR A 125 0.38 -1.74 11.47
CA THR A 125 -0.35 -3.00 11.68
C THR A 125 -0.11 -3.53 13.09
N VAL A 126 -1.18 -3.93 13.77
CA VAL A 126 -1.13 -4.55 15.11
C VAL A 126 -1.33 -6.06 15.01
N SER A 127 -2.02 -6.51 13.98
CA SER A 127 -2.17 -7.92 13.65
C SER A 127 -2.03 -8.12 12.15
N GLU A 128 -1.80 -9.36 11.77
CA GLU A 128 -1.73 -9.77 10.36
C GLU A 128 -3.01 -9.38 9.62
N ILE A 129 -2.85 -8.63 8.52
CA ILE A 129 -3.92 -8.28 7.59
C ILE A 129 -3.89 -9.31 6.47
N LYS A 130 -4.99 -10.05 6.29
CA LYS A 130 -5.15 -11.04 5.22
C LYS A 130 -6.03 -10.47 4.13
N ILE A 131 -5.53 -10.47 2.90
CA ILE A 131 -6.21 -9.98 1.71
C ILE A 131 -6.37 -11.12 0.72
N ASN A 132 -7.58 -11.31 0.20
CA ASN A 132 -7.86 -12.26 -0.88
C ASN A 132 -8.59 -11.55 -2.03
N HIS A 133 -8.05 -11.63 -3.24
CA HIS A 133 -8.63 -11.00 -4.44
C HIS A 133 -9.13 -9.55 -4.23
N LEU A 134 -8.35 -8.73 -3.51
CA LEU A 134 -8.64 -7.32 -3.14
C LEU A 134 -9.61 -7.11 -1.98
N SER A 135 -10.24 -8.16 -1.43
CA SER A 135 -11.06 -8.09 -0.23
C SER A 135 -10.22 -8.24 1.03
N CYS A 136 -10.44 -7.39 2.04
CA CYS A 136 -9.83 -7.63 3.34
C CYS A 136 -10.64 -8.67 4.13
N LEU A 137 -10.02 -9.80 4.43
CA LEU A 137 -10.65 -10.91 5.16
C LEU A 137 -10.61 -10.68 6.68
N SER A 138 -9.46 -10.23 7.18
CA SER A 138 -9.22 -10.03 8.61
C SER A 138 -7.99 -9.17 8.82
N GLY A 139 -7.92 -8.49 9.96
CA GLY A 139 -6.73 -7.77 10.37
C GLY A 139 -7.07 -6.50 11.12
N ARG A 140 -6.06 -5.97 11.82
CA ARG A 140 -6.18 -4.75 12.61
C ARG A 140 -4.92 -3.93 12.52
N ALA A 141 -5.09 -2.62 12.40
CA ALA A 141 -4.02 -1.64 12.50
C ALA A 141 -4.44 -0.49 13.41
N ILE A 142 -3.45 0.23 13.92
CA ILE A 142 -3.64 1.48 14.65
C ILE A 142 -2.91 2.58 13.92
N GLY A 143 -3.29 3.81 14.17
CA GLY A 143 -2.69 4.92 13.48
C GLY A 143 -3.05 6.25 14.07
N THR A 144 -2.64 7.30 13.37
CA THR A 144 -3.08 8.65 13.65
C THR A 144 -3.49 9.33 12.35
N ILE A 145 -4.51 10.18 12.43
CA ILE A 145 -4.85 11.14 11.39
C ILE A 145 -4.62 12.53 11.98
N LYS A 146 -3.84 13.36 11.30
CA LYS A 146 -3.73 14.78 11.64
C LYS A 146 -4.91 15.52 11.03
N ASN A 147 -5.72 16.14 11.87
CA ASN A 147 -6.81 17.01 11.45
C ASN A 147 -6.22 18.18 10.65
N PRO A 148 -6.70 18.39 9.41
CA PRO A 148 -6.07 19.35 8.51
C PRO A 148 -6.43 20.81 8.81
N LEU A 149 -7.42 21.09 9.68
CA LEU A 149 -7.83 22.44 10.05
C LEU A 149 -7.18 22.98 11.34
N ASN A 150 -6.94 22.11 12.33
CA ASN A 150 -6.45 22.53 13.65
C ASN A 150 -5.16 21.82 14.10
N ASP A 151 -4.56 21.01 13.22
CA ASP A 151 -3.34 20.25 13.47
C ASP A 151 -3.39 19.22 14.62
N GLU A 152 -4.58 18.93 15.16
CA GLU A 152 -4.75 17.92 16.20
C GLU A 152 -4.54 16.50 15.65
N LEU A 153 -3.99 15.62 16.50
CA LEU A 153 -3.79 14.21 16.16
C LEU A 153 -4.95 13.38 16.72
N VAL A 154 -5.68 12.74 15.81
CA VAL A 154 -6.75 11.80 16.13
C VAL A 154 -6.18 10.38 16.06
N GLU A 155 -6.20 9.66 17.19
CA GLU A 155 -5.86 8.24 17.21
C GLU A 155 -6.94 7.42 16.51
N ILE A 156 -6.51 6.54 15.60
CA ILE A 156 -7.42 5.72 14.79
C ILE A 156 -7.10 4.23 14.94
N ASN A 157 -8.14 3.44 14.77
CA ASN A 157 -8.08 2.01 14.62
C ASN A 157 -8.61 1.65 13.23
N LEU A 158 -8.00 0.66 12.61
CA LEU A 158 -8.43 0.09 11.34
C LEU A 158 -8.77 -1.37 11.56
N GLU A 159 -9.95 -1.80 11.13
CA GLU A 159 -10.40 -3.19 11.20
C GLU A 159 -10.99 -3.62 9.88
N CYS A 160 -10.74 -4.87 9.49
CA CYS A 160 -11.39 -5.44 8.31
C CYS A 160 -12.81 -5.90 8.64
N LEU A 161 -13.80 -5.32 7.95
CA LEU A 161 -15.21 -5.58 8.13
C LEU A 161 -15.90 -5.54 6.75
N ASN A 162 -16.68 -6.58 6.43
CA ASN A 162 -17.45 -6.67 5.18
C ASN A 162 -16.61 -6.39 3.91
N ASP A 163 -15.45 -7.06 3.78
CA ASP A 163 -14.51 -6.92 2.67
C ASP A 163 -13.82 -5.54 2.55
N GLN A 164 -14.06 -4.63 3.49
CA GLN A 164 -13.50 -3.27 3.54
C GLN A 164 -12.60 -3.09 4.77
N ILE A 165 -11.80 -2.02 4.77
CA ILE A 165 -11.07 -1.58 5.97
C ILE A 165 -11.80 -0.38 6.55
N ILE A 166 -12.41 -0.54 7.73
CA ILE A 166 -13.12 0.53 8.42
C ILE A 166 -12.16 1.26 9.34
N ILE A 167 -12.24 2.59 9.35
CA ILE A 167 -11.44 3.49 10.18
C ILE A 167 -12.34 4.04 11.28
N PHE A 168 -11.95 3.88 12.54
CA PHE A 168 -12.73 4.39 13.66
C PHE A 168 -11.85 4.91 14.79
N GLN A 169 -12.38 5.85 15.55
CA GLN A 169 -11.84 6.29 16.84
C GLN A 169 -12.56 5.53 17.96
N THR A 170 -11.83 5.20 19.03
CA THR A 170 -12.45 4.68 20.26
C THR A 170 -12.39 5.76 21.33
N LEU A 171 -13.54 6.30 21.74
CA LEU A 171 -13.66 7.26 22.84
C LEU A 171 -14.59 6.66 23.91
N ASP A 172 -14.10 6.51 25.14
CA ASP A 172 -14.89 6.05 26.30
C ASP A 172 -15.81 4.83 26.04
N ARG A 173 -15.34 3.88 25.22
CA ARG A 173 -15.99 2.63 24.75
C ARG A 173 -16.88 2.76 23.52
N ASP A 174 -17.18 3.97 23.05
CA ASP A 174 -17.88 4.19 21.80
C ASP A 174 -16.91 4.10 20.62
N LYS A 175 -17.37 3.43 19.54
CA LYS A 175 -16.67 3.39 18.26
C LYS A 175 -17.27 4.43 17.33
N ILE A 176 -16.52 5.50 17.05
CA ILE A 176 -16.92 6.55 16.12
C ILE A 176 -16.34 6.22 14.75
N ASN A 177 -17.20 6.02 13.76
CA ASN A 177 -16.76 5.74 12.39
C ASN A 177 -16.16 7.01 11.76
N LEU A 178 -14.88 6.97 11.44
CA LEU A 178 -14.17 8.08 10.80
C LEU A 178 -14.08 7.92 9.28
N GLY A 179 -14.40 6.73 8.75
CA GLY A 179 -14.28 6.46 7.33
C GLY A 179 -14.00 5.00 7.01
N ARG A 180 -13.66 4.77 5.74
CA ARG A 180 -13.37 3.44 5.19
C ARG A 180 -12.41 3.52 4.01
N ILE A 181 -11.64 2.45 3.82
CA ILE A 181 -10.88 2.19 2.60
C ILE A 181 -11.61 1.09 1.84
N GLU A 182 -12.01 1.41 0.62
CA GLU A 182 -12.66 0.49 -0.30
C GLU A 182 -11.73 0.18 -1.45
N SER A 183 -11.67 -1.09 -1.84
CA SER A 183 -10.92 -1.55 -3.00
C SER A 183 -11.87 -2.29 -3.95
N ASN A 184 -11.79 -1.97 -5.24
CA ASN A 184 -12.41 -2.75 -6.29
C ASN A 184 -11.41 -2.98 -7.43
N ASN A 185 -11.82 -3.75 -8.45
CA ASN A 185 -10.96 -4.14 -9.58
C ASN A 185 -10.30 -2.97 -10.34
N THR A 186 -10.72 -1.73 -10.10
CA THR A 186 -10.26 -0.53 -10.82
C THR A 186 -9.76 0.58 -9.90
N ASN A 187 -10.20 0.64 -8.64
CA ASN A 187 -9.98 1.80 -7.79
C ASN A 187 -9.76 1.40 -6.33
N VAL A 188 -8.87 2.12 -5.66
CA VAL A 188 -8.77 2.14 -4.20
C VAL A 188 -9.12 3.55 -3.73
N LYS A 189 -10.12 3.64 -2.84
CA LYS A 189 -10.67 4.90 -2.35
C LYS A 189 -10.55 4.95 -0.84
N LEU A 190 -10.13 6.09 -0.32
CA LEU A 190 -10.26 6.43 1.09
C LEU A 190 -11.43 7.40 1.21
N ILE A 191 -12.44 7.00 1.97
CA ILE A 191 -13.62 7.82 2.26
C ILE A 191 -13.53 8.21 3.72
N LEU A 192 -13.42 9.50 4.01
CA LEU A 192 -13.36 10.03 5.38
C LEU A 192 -14.64 10.79 5.70
N SER A 193 -15.25 10.49 6.84
CA SER A 193 -16.35 11.27 7.39
C SER A 193 -15.78 12.50 8.10
N LEU A 194 -16.01 13.67 7.52
CA LEU A 194 -15.43 14.91 8.01
C LEU A 194 -16.06 15.37 9.32
N ASP A 195 -17.37 15.18 9.49
CA ASP A 195 -18.09 15.61 10.70
C ASP A 195 -17.57 14.91 11.95
N ASN A 196 -17.08 13.67 11.79
CA ASN A 196 -16.50 12.90 12.89
C ASN A 196 -14.99 13.18 13.07
N LEU A 197 -14.33 13.77 12.08
CA LEU A 197 -12.90 14.08 12.12
C LEU A 197 -12.61 15.53 12.54
N ILE A 198 -13.56 16.44 12.26
CA ILE A 198 -13.42 17.88 12.43
C ILE A 198 -14.64 18.39 13.19
N GLN A 199 -14.44 18.85 14.43
CA GLN A 199 -15.47 19.56 15.18
C GLN A 199 -15.77 20.91 14.50
N ASP A 200 -17.06 21.29 14.46
CA ASP A 200 -17.56 22.54 13.88
C ASP A 200 -17.30 22.70 12.37
N LEU A 201 -17.39 21.61 11.60
CA LEU A 201 -17.32 21.67 10.15
C LEU A 201 -18.44 22.59 9.59
N PRO A 202 -18.12 23.56 8.72
CA PRO A 202 -19.15 24.37 8.07
C PRO A 202 -20.20 23.51 7.34
N PHE A 203 -21.48 23.74 7.61
CA PHE A 203 -22.63 22.94 7.12
C PHE A 203 -22.73 22.72 5.60
N TYR A 204 -21.96 23.47 4.81
CA TYR A 204 -21.94 23.40 3.35
C TYR A 204 -20.81 22.49 2.81
N LEU A 205 -19.94 21.97 3.67
CA LEU A 205 -18.95 20.97 3.31
C LEU A 205 -19.58 19.59 3.46
N ASN A 206 -19.54 18.80 2.37
CA ASN A 206 -20.08 17.44 2.38
C ASN A 206 -19.52 16.61 3.53
N ASP A 207 -20.42 15.85 4.18
CA ASP A 207 -20.15 14.99 5.33
C ASP A 207 -19.05 13.93 5.07
N GLU A 208 -18.82 13.57 3.80
CA GLU A 208 -17.75 12.66 3.36
C GLU A 208 -16.82 13.30 2.32
N ILE A 209 -15.52 13.05 2.46
CA ILE A 209 -14.52 13.27 1.41
C ILE A 209 -14.04 11.94 0.84
N GLU A 210 -14.22 11.79 -0.48
CA GLU A 210 -13.60 10.73 -1.26
C GLU A 210 -12.22 11.18 -1.74
N LEU A 211 -11.18 10.58 -1.16
CA LEU A 211 -9.82 10.64 -1.65
C LEU A 211 -9.58 9.41 -2.52
N LYS A 212 -9.53 9.63 -3.83
CA LYS A 212 -8.96 8.63 -4.73
C LYS A 212 -7.50 8.48 -4.36
N LEU A 213 -7.15 7.33 -3.78
CA LEU A 213 -5.76 7.06 -3.38
C LEU A 213 -4.84 7.07 -4.60
N PHE A 214 -5.41 6.82 -5.78
CA PHE A 214 -4.73 6.83 -7.06
C PHE A 214 -5.70 7.36 -8.13
N ARG A 215 -5.20 8.20 -9.04
CA ARG A 215 -6.01 8.92 -10.05
C ARG A 215 -6.14 8.16 -11.35
#